data_AF-A0A3A1P715-F1
#
_entry.id   AF-A0A3A1P715-F1
#
_cell.length_a   1.000
_cell.length_b   1.000
_cell.length_c   1.000
_cell.angle_alpha   90.00
_cell.angle_beta   90.00
_cell.angle_gamma   90.00
#
_symmetry.space_group_name_H-M   'P 1'
#
loop_
_entity.id
_entity.type
_entity.pdbx_description
1 polymer ?
#
loop_
_entity_poly.entity_id
_entity_poly.type
_entity_poly.pdbx_seq_one_letter_code
_entity_poly.pdbx_strand_id
1 'polypeptide(L)'
;MLPKPNHVPLIVDSQKMKSARARRALTQEALAHQARVNVRTIQRAERGAPLRHETLADIAAVLGVPPAGLIRPTPVKEAEVVAAEAAQGETSGDVLRRVENAESVIQALERSIMSELSCAANPTPELMPVLRDAIVHIESLMRDPWDQSDPAPLRFDSVIPRLEAIAALNGHLAALEREGLAFYLCTLTVYVRIPYWTDEGLVVRASQSPRYMSAARLHIAEYTAERVRLPYYTRWRLDLCEELSDEIPF
;
A
#
# COMPACT_ATOMS: atom_id res chain seq x y z
N MET A 1 -19.94 -1.15 -27.21
CA MET A 1 -19.88 -0.28 -26.01
C MET A 1 -20.25 -1.13 -24.82
N LEU A 2 -19.29 -1.47 -23.95
CA LEU A 2 -19.61 -2.18 -22.70
C LEU A 2 -20.28 -1.19 -21.72
N PRO A 3 -21.33 -1.61 -20.98
CA PRO A 3 -21.94 -0.77 -19.97
C PRO A 3 -20.89 -0.40 -18.91
N LYS A 4 -20.83 0.88 -18.54
CA LYS A 4 -19.93 1.33 -17.46
C LYS A 4 -20.32 0.60 -16.17
N PRO A 5 -19.37 0.01 -15.44
CA PRO A 5 -19.66 -0.62 -14.16
C PRO A 5 -20.34 0.41 -13.24
N ASN A 6 -21.52 0.06 -12.74
CA ASN A 6 -22.26 0.85 -11.77
C ASN A 6 -21.52 0.78 -10.43
N HIS A 7 -20.61 1.72 -10.20
CA HIS A 7 -19.93 1.81 -8.90
C HIS A 7 -20.90 2.38 -7.87
N VAL A 8 -21.25 1.56 -6.87
CA VAL A 8 -22.03 2.02 -5.73
C VAL A 8 -21.21 3.08 -4.98
N PRO A 9 -21.72 4.32 -4.85
CA PRO A 9 -20.99 5.38 -4.16
C PRO A 9 -20.84 5.05 -2.66
N LEU A 10 -19.60 5.07 -2.15
CA LEU A 10 -19.30 4.80 -0.74
C LEU A 10 -19.52 6.07 0.08
N ILE A 11 -20.43 6.04 1.05
CA ILE A 11 -20.73 7.17 1.93
C ILE A 11 -19.70 7.22 3.07
N VAL A 12 -18.94 8.31 3.15
CA VAL A 12 -17.89 8.51 4.15
C VAL A 12 -18.48 8.98 5.49
N ASP A 13 -18.00 8.41 6.58
CA ASP A 13 -18.21 8.90 7.95
C ASP A 13 -17.30 10.11 8.21
N SER A 14 -17.89 11.30 8.09
CA SER A 14 -17.18 12.57 8.29
C SER A 14 -16.48 12.71 9.64
N GLN A 15 -17.03 12.13 10.71
CA GLN A 15 -16.47 12.29 12.05
C GLN A 15 -15.24 11.39 12.23
N LYS A 16 -15.33 10.14 11.77
CA LYS A 16 -14.18 9.22 11.75
C LYS A 16 -13.04 9.77 10.89
N MET A 17 -13.35 10.33 9.72
CA MET A 17 -12.35 10.93 8.84
C MET A 17 -11.64 12.14 9.50
N LYS A 18 -12.40 13.06 10.11
CA LYS A 18 -11.84 14.23 10.82
C LYS A 18 -10.98 13.80 12.01
N SER A 19 -11.45 12.84 12.80
CA SER A 19 -10.71 12.29 13.94
C SER A 19 -9.41 11.60 13.49
N ALA A 20 -9.46 10.77 12.46
CA ALA A 20 -8.27 10.12 11.89
C ALA A 20 -7.25 11.15 11.39
N ARG A 21 -7.71 12.21 10.71
CA ARG A 21 -6.83 13.31 10.26
C ARG A 21 -6.21 14.07 11.43
N ALA A 22 -7.00 14.39 12.46
CA ALA A 22 -6.51 15.10 13.65
C ALA A 22 -5.47 14.28 14.42
N ARG A 23 -5.65 12.95 14.55
CA ARG A 23 -4.65 12.04 15.16
C ARG A 23 -3.31 12.04 14.44
N ARG A 24 -3.30 12.34 13.13
CA ARG A 24 -2.09 12.47 12.31
C ARG A 24 -1.55 13.91 12.24
N ALA A 25 -2.17 14.85 12.95
CA ALA A 25 -1.83 16.28 12.90
C ALA A 25 -1.79 16.87 11.47
N LEU A 26 -2.65 16.37 10.57
CA LEU A 26 -2.69 16.83 9.17
C LEU A 26 -3.74 17.93 8.96
N THR A 27 -3.41 18.94 8.16
CA THR A 27 -4.40 19.86 7.59
C THR A 27 -5.15 19.20 6.42
N GLN A 28 -6.23 19.82 5.93
CA GLN A 28 -6.95 19.29 4.76
C GLN A 28 -6.08 19.35 3.51
N GLU A 29 -5.27 20.39 3.36
CA GLU A 29 -4.32 20.59 2.27
C GLU A 29 -3.21 19.54 2.30
N ALA A 30 -2.65 19.27 3.49
CA ALA A 30 -1.62 18.25 3.66
C ALA A 30 -2.15 16.86 3.35
N LEU A 31 -3.36 16.52 3.81
CA LEU A 31 -4.01 15.25 3.48
C LEU A 31 -4.29 15.14 1.97
N ALA A 32 -4.80 16.20 1.35
CA ALA A 32 -5.07 16.25 -0.08
C ALA A 32 -3.78 16.02 -0.90
N HIS A 33 -2.70 16.72 -0.54
CA HIS A 33 -1.40 16.57 -1.16
C HIS A 33 -0.86 15.15 -1.03
N GLN A 34 -0.84 14.60 0.19
CA GLN A 34 -0.32 13.25 0.43
C GLN A 34 -1.16 12.15 -0.25
N ALA A 35 -2.48 12.30 -0.32
CA ALA A 35 -3.35 11.35 -1.03
C ALA A 35 -3.37 11.57 -2.56
N ARG A 36 -2.72 12.63 -3.04
CA ARG A 36 -2.78 13.14 -4.43
C ARG A 36 -4.22 13.31 -4.92
N VAL A 37 -5.04 13.99 -4.12
CA VAL A 37 -6.42 14.35 -4.44
C VAL A 37 -6.62 15.85 -4.30
N ASN A 38 -7.66 16.39 -4.92
CA ASN A 38 -7.97 17.81 -4.77
C ASN A 38 -8.44 18.12 -3.34
N VAL A 39 -8.04 19.28 -2.78
CA VAL A 39 -8.50 19.75 -1.46
C VAL A 39 -10.02 19.77 -1.36
N ARG A 40 -10.73 20.14 -2.43
CA ARG A 40 -12.20 20.13 -2.50
C ARG A 40 -12.77 18.71 -2.34
N THR A 41 -12.05 17.67 -2.76
CA THR A 41 -12.44 16.27 -2.53
C THR A 41 -12.39 15.93 -1.05
N ILE A 42 -11.32 16.33 -0.34
CA ILE A 42 -11.20 16.15 1.12
C ILE A 42 -12.32 16.91 1.85
N GLN A 43 -12.53 18.17 1.50
CA GLN A 43 -13.60 18.99 2.10
C GLN A 43 -14.99 18.39 1.88
N ARG A 44 -15.27 17.83 0.70
CA ARG A 44 -16.53 17.14 0.41
C ARG A 44 -16.67 15.85 1.21
N ALA A 45 -15.60 15.05 1.30
CA ALA A 45 -15.58 13.82 2.08
C ALA A 45 -15.81 14.08 3.57
N GLU A 46 -15.18 15.13 4.14
CA GLU A 46 -15.40 15.57 5.52
C GLU A 46 -16.79 16.18 5.78
N ARG A 47 -17.61 16.36 4.74
CA ARG A 47 -19.05 16.69 4.81
C ARG A 47 -19.94 15.48 4.55
N GLY A 48 -19.38 14.29 4.38
CA GLY A 48 -20.11 13.04 4.13
C GLY A 48 -20.50 12.81 2.67
N ALA A 49 -19.89 13.53 1.71
CA ALA A 49 -20.11 13.26 0.30
C ALA A 49 -19.53 11.88 -0.07
N PRO A 50 -20.16 11.16 -1.02
CA PRO A 50 -19.65 9.88 -1.45
C PRO A 50 -18.32 10.00 -2.21
N LEU A 51 -17.47 9.00 -2.04
CA LEU A 51 -16.20 8.87 -2.74
C LEU A 51 -16.16 7.62 -3.62
N ARG A 52 -15.29 7.66 -4.64
CA ARG A 52 -14.89 6.46 -5.38
C ARG A 52 -14.00 5.60 -4.49
N HIS A 53 -14.05 4.28 -4.68
CA HIS A 53 -13.26 3.31 -3.91
C HIS A 53 -11.76 3.64 -3.94
N GLU A 54 -11.20 3.93 -5.12
CA GLU A 54 -9.79 4.32 -5.29
C GLU A 54 -9.43 5.53 -4.42
N THR A 55 -10.23 6.59 -4.50
CA THR A 55 -10.01 7.83 -3.74
C THR A 55 -10.13 7.61 -2.24
N LEU A 56 -11.06 6.75 -1.80
CA LEU A 56 -11.18 6.40 -0.40
C LEU A 56 -9.95 5.61 0.08
N ALA A 57 -9.46 4.66 -0.73
CA ALA A 57 -8.28 3.86 -0.42
C ALA A 57 -7.03 4.74 -0.26
N ASP A 58 -6.81 5.71 -1.15
CA ASP A 58 -5.70 6.65 -1.07
C ASP A 58 -5.75 7.48 0.23
N ILE A 59 -6.93 8.00 0.57
CA ILE A 59 -7.15 8.78 1.80
C ILE A 59 -6.93 7.91 3.03
N ALA A 60 -7.49 6.70 3.03
CA ALA A 60 -7.40 5.73 4.12
C ALA A 60 -5.94 5.33 4.40
N ALA A 61 -5.16 5.08 3.34
CA ALA A 61 -3.74 4.78 3.42
C ALA A 61 -2.93 5.93 4.08
N VAL A 62 -3.18 7.19 3.69
CA VAL A 62 -2.51 8.35 4.31
C VAL A 62 -2.88 8.52 5.79
N LEU A 63 -4.14 8.25 6.13
CA LEU A 63 -4.62 8.30 7.50
C LEU A 63 -4.15 7.08 8.34
N GLY A 64 -3.69 6.02 7.68
CA GLY A 64 -3.32 4.74 8.27
C GLY A 64 -4.51 4.07 8.97
N VAL A 65 -5.66 4.08 8.31
CA VAL A 65 -6.87 3.38 8.73
C VAL A 65 -7.40 2.57 7.54
N PRO A 66 -8.11 1.45 7.76
CA PRO A 66 -8.76 0.74 6.67
C PRO A 66 -9.84 1.59 5.99
N PRO A 67 -10.08 1.44 4.68
CA PRO A 67 -11.18 2.11 3.98
C PRO A 67 -12.54 1.87 4.65
N ALA A 68 -12.82 0.63 5.06
CA ALA A 68 -14.01 0.25 5.83
C ALA A 68 -14.19 1.08 7.11
N GLY A 69 -13.09 1.40 7.79
CA GLY A 69 -13.10 2.21 9.00
C GLY A 69 -13.54 3.65 8.78
N LEU A 70 -13.53 4.14 7.53
CA LEU A 70 -13.98 5.47 7.15
C LEU A 70 -15.38 5.49 6.55
N ILE A 71 -15.98 4.33 6.26
CA ILE A 71 -17.32 4.24 5.70
C ILE A 71 -18.34 4.36 6.85
N ARG A 72 -19.43 5.09 6.59
CA ARG A 72 -20.55 5.15 7.52
C ARG A 72 -21.25 3.78 7.51
N PRO A 73 -21.36 3.09 8.66
CA PRO A 73 -22.10 1.84 8.71
C PRO A 73 -23.53 2.13 8.28
N THR A 74 -23.94 1.54 7.16
CA THR A 74 -25.34 1.54 6.76
C THR A 74 -26.01 0.48 7.63
N PRO A 75 -27.19 0.73 8.24
CA PRO A 75 -27.83 -0.22 9.17
C PRO A 75 -28.20 -1.58 8.56
N VAL A 76 -27.82 -1.83 7.30
CA VAL A 76 -27.97 -3.10 6.61
C VAL A 76 -26.59 -3.80 6.61
N LYS A 77 -26.41 -4.66 7.62
CA LYS A 77 -25.44 -5.78 7.71
C LYS A 77 -23.94 -5.45 7.74
N GLU A 78 -23.40 -5.25 8.93
CA GLU A 78 -21.96 -5.28 9.21
C GLU A 78 -21.30 -6.64 8.87
N ALA A 79 -22.05 -7.75 8.90
CA ALA A 79 -21.55 -9.09 8.56
C ALA A 79 -21.39 -9.34 7.04
N GLU A 80 -22.16 -8.65 6.19
CA GLU A 80 -22.03 -8.80 4.73
C GLU A 80 -20.91 -7.95 4.15
N VAL A 81 -20.52 -6.84 4.78
CA VAL A 81 -19.46 -5.96 4.25
C VAL A 81 -18.08 -6.61 4.35
N VAL A 82 -17.77 -7.30 5.45
CA VAL A 82 -16.48 -8.02 5.62
C VAL A 82 -16.39 -9.21 4.64
N ALA A 83 -17.50 -9.94 4.44
CA ALA A 83 -17.57 -11.03 3.47
C ALA A 83 -17.57 -10.52 2.01
N ALA A 84 -18.19 -9.37 1.74
CA ALA A 84 -18.19 -8.75 0.41
C ALA A 84 -16.84 -8.13 0.05
N GLU A 85 -16.06 -7.59 1.00
CA GLU A 85 -14.68 -7.16 0.74
C GLU A 85 -13.77 -8.37 0.43
N ALA A 86 -13.97 -9.51 1.11
CA ALA A 86 -13.27 -10.76 0.78
C ALA A 86 -13.67 -11.30 -0.62
N ALA A 87 -14.94 -11.21 -0.99
CA ALA A 87 -15.44 -11.65 -2.31
C ALA A 87 -15.16 -10.65 -3.46
N GLN A 88 -15.02 -9.36 -3.18
CA GLN A 88 -14.69 -8.33 -4.19
C GLN A 88 -13.18 -8.22 -4.47
N GLY A 89 -12.33 -8.79 -3.60
CA GLY A 89 -10.87 -8.83 -3.78
C GLY A 89 -10.41 -9.54 -5.06
N GLU A 90 -11.21 -10.45 -5.62
CA GLU A 90 -10.86 -11.16 -6.85
C GLU A 90 -11.02 -10.32 -8.12
N THR A 91 -11.87 -9.29 -8.13
CA THR A 91 -12.15 -8.51 -9.36
C THR A 91 -11.57 -7.11 -9.36
N SER A 92 -11.14 -6.59 -8.21
CA SER A 92 -10.59 -5.23 -8.10
C SER A 92 -9.10 -5.26 -7.76
N GLY A 93 -8.26 -5.36 -8.79
CA GLY A 93 -6.81 -5.27 -8.65
C GLY A 93 -6.31 -3.97 -8.00
N ASP A 94 -5.10 -4.01 -7.46
CA ASP A 94 -4.42 -2.85 -6.88
C ASP A 94 -4.11 -1.82 -7.97
N VAL A 95 -4.45 -0.56 -7.72
CA VAL A 95 -4.13 0.55 -8.62
C VAL A 95 -2.82 1.18 -8.17
N LEU A 96 -1.73 0.89 -8.88
CA LEU A 96 -0.45 1.52 -8.63
C LEU A 96 -0.33 2.78 -9.47
N ARG A 97 0.32 3.81 -8.91
CA ARG A 97 0.52 5.11 -9.54
C ARG A 97 1.98 5.28 -9.91
N ARG A 98 2.25 5.95 -11.02
CA ARG A 98 3.62 6.31 -11.39
C ARG A 98 4.27 7.15 -10.28
N VAL A 99 5.52 6.81 -10.00
CA VAL A 99 6.38 7.52 -9.06
C VAL A 99 7.02 8.67 -9.81
N GLU A 100 6.66 9.90 -9.42
CA GLU A 100 7.25 11.13 -9.98
C GLU A 100 8.50 11.58 -9.21
N ASN A 101 8.65 11.13 -7.96
CA ASN A 101 9.78 11.48 -7.10
C ASN A 101 10.08 10.35 -6.11
N ALA A 102 11.38 10.19 -5.82
CA ALA A 102 11.87 9.21 -4.85
C ALA A 102 11.35 9.45 -3.42
N GLU A 103 11.03 10.69 -3.05
CA GLU A 103 10.49 10.99 -1.73
C GLU A 103 9.21 10.20 -1.43
N SER A 104 8.32 10.06 -2.41
CA SER A 104 7.08 9.28 -2.23
C SER A 104 7.34 7.79 -1.97
N VAL A 105 8.44 7.24 -2.52
CA VAL A 105 8.85 5.85 -2.29
C VAL A 105 9.40 5.71 -0.88
N ILE A 106 10.32 6.61 -0.49
CA ILE A 106 10.90 6.61 0.85
C ILE A 106 9.82 6.77 1.92
N GLN A 107 8.89 7.71 1.75
CA GLN A 107 7.78 7.89 2.67
C GLN A 107 6.86 6.66 2.75
N ALA A 108 6.65 5.94 1.64
CA ALA A 108 5.87 4.71 1.64
C ALA A 108 6.58 3.58 2.39
N LEU A 109 7.90 3.43 2.21
CA LEU A 109 8.73 2.45 2.92
C LEU A 109 8.88 2.78 4.42
N GLU A 110 9.01 4.05 4.79
CA GLU A 110 9.05 4.53 6.19
C GLU A 110 7.74 4.26 6.95
N ARG A 111 6.62 4.10 6.23
CA ARG A 111 5.29 3.86 6.82
C ARG A 111 4.88 2.40 6.77
N SER A 112 5.46 1.61 5.88
CA SER A 112 4.99 0.26 5.60
C SER A 112 5.80 -0.77 6.37
N ILE A 113 5.08 -1.67 7.03
CA ILE A 113 5.69 -2.82 7.70
C ILE A 113 6.15 -3.85 6.68
N MET A 114 5.41 -3.98 5.58
CA MET A 114 5.76 -4.90 4.50
C MET A 114 5.98 -4.13 3.22
N SER A 115 6.88 -4.64 2.40
CA SER A 115 7.06 -4.14 1.05
C SER A 115 7.27 -5.30 0.09
N GLU A 116 6.84 -5.12 -1.15
CA GLU A 116 7.04 -6.09 -2.21
C GLU A 116 7.43 -5.36 -3.49
N LEU A 117 8.49 -5.82 -4.14
CA LEU A 117 8.94 -5.34 -5.43
C LEU A 117 8.71 -6.41 -6.48
N SER A 118 8.10 -6.01 -7.59
CA SER A 118 7.90 -6.86 -8.77
C SER A 118 8.40 -6.14 -10.03
N CYS A 119 8.82 -6.91 -11.03
CA CYS A 119 9.28 -6.38 -12.31
C CYS A 119 8.61 -7.13 -13.45
N ALA A 120 7.95 -6.40 -14.36
CA ALA A 120 7.34 -6.91 -15.58
C ALA A 120 8.02 -6.36 -16.85
N ALA A 121 9.13 -5.62 -16.71
CA ALA A 121 9.93 -5.20 -17.85
C ALA A 121 10.61 -6.41 -18.50
N ASN A 122 10.67 -6.44 -19.84
CA ASN A 122 11.36 -7.52 -20.57
C ASN A 122 12.88 -7.39 -20.38
N PRO A 123 13.58 -8.38 -19.79
CA PRO A 123 15.00 -8.26 -19.49
C PRO A 123 15.86 -8.45 -20.76
N THR A 124 16.17 -7.35 -21.46
CA THR A 124 17.14 -7.37 -22.57
C THR A 124 18.56 -7.02 -22.08
N PRO A 125 19.64 -7.44 -22.77
CA PRO A 125 21.02 -7.12 -22.38
C PRO A 125 21.28 -5.62 -22.17
N GLU A 126 20.59 -4.75 -22.91
CA GLU A 126 20.68 -3.30 -22.84
C GLU A 126 20.01 -2.74 -21.58
N LEU A 127 18.86 -3.31 -21.18
CA LEU A 127 18.08 -2.89 -20.01
C LEU A 127 18.62 -3.44 -18.69
N MET A 128 19.28 -4.60 -18.73
CA MET A 128 19.71 -5.32 -17.53
C MET A 128 20.58 -4.51 -16.56
N PRO A 129 21.53 -3.66 -16.99
CA PRO A 129 22.28 -2.81 -16.06
C PRO A 129 21.37 -1.85 -15.27
N VAL A 130 20.47 -1.16 -15.97
CA VAL A 130 19.55 -0.18 -15.34
C VAL A 130 18.58 -0.87 -14.39
N LEU A 131 17.98 -1.99 -14.82
CA LEU A 131 17.08 -2.78 -13.99
C LEU A 131 17.79 -3.31 -12.74
N ARG A 132 19.00 -3.87 -12.89
CA ARG A 132 19.78 -4.40 -11.77
C ARG A 132 20.07 -3.33 -10.74
N ASP A 133 20.61 -2.18 -11.17
CA ASP A 133 21.03 -1.12 -10.25
C ASP A 133 19.84 -0.55 -9.48
N ALA A 134 18.70 -0.33 -10.17
CA ALA A 134 17.47 0.12 -9.55
C ALA A 134 16.91 -0.91 -8.56
N ILE A 135 16.80 -2.18 -8.97
CA ILE A 135 16.25 -3.26 -8.13
C ILE A 135 17.11 -3.46 -6.89
N VAL A 136 18.44 -3.60 -7.03
CA VAL A 136 19.34 -3.80 -5.88
C VAL A 136 19.25 -2.63 -4.90
N HIS A 137 19.18 -1.40 -5.41
CA HIS A 137 19.03 -0.23 -4.54
C HIS A 137 17.69 -0.23 -3.82
N ILE A 138 16.57 -0.48 -4.52
CA ILE A 138 15.24 -0.53 -3.91
C ILE A 138 15.16 -1.66 -2.88
N GLU A 139 15.65 -2.85 -3.19
CA GLU A 139 15.68 -3.99 -2.26
C GLU A 139 16.50 -3.69 -1.01
N SER A 140 17.60 -2.94 -1.12
CA SER A 140 18.38 -2.51 0.06
C SER A 140 17.61 -1.56 1.00
N LEU A 141 16.62 -0.82 0.46
CA LEU A 141 15.72 0.04 1.23
C LEU A 141 14.49 -0.71 1.77
N MET A 142 14.19 -1.89 1.22
CA MET A 142 13.11 -2.74 1.68
C MET A 142 13.59 -3.54 2.89
N ARG A 143 13.02 -3.26 4.06
CA ARG A 143 13.33 -4.02 5.27
C ARG A 143 12.55 -5.33 5.28
N ASP A 144 13.22 -6.40 5.66
CA ASP A 144 12.53 -7.64 6.02
C ASP A 144 11.82 -7.38 7.36
N PRO A 145 10.48 -7.38 7.42
CA PRO A 145 9.75 -7.21 8.68
C PRO A 145 10.11 -8.25 9.74
N TRP A 146 10.75 -9.35 9.33
CA TRP A 146 11.12 -10.45 10.20
C TRP A 146 12.57 -10.36 10.68
N ASP A 147 13.42 -9.52 10.08
CA ASP A 147 14.79 -9.36 10.54
C ASP A 147 14.85 -8.58 11.86
N GLN A 148 15.40 -9.20 12.92
CA GLN A 148 15.57 -8.55 14.22
C GLN A 148 16.64 -7.45 14.20
N SER A 149 17.63 -7.60 13.32
CA SER A 149 18.77 -6.68 13.25
C SER A 149 18.41 -5.38 12.53
N ASP A 150 17.42 -5.44 11.64
CA ASP A 150 16.99 -4.31 10.81
C ASP A 150 15.46 -4.31 10.57
N PRO A 151 14.67 -4.12 11.64
CA PRO A 151 13.23 -4.33 11.58
C PRO A 151 12.53 -3.23 10.77
N ALA A 152 11.51 -3.63 10.01
CA ALA A 152 10.60 -2.69 9.38
C ALA A 152 9.82 -1.84 10.42
N PRO A 153 9.38 -0.61 10.07
CA PRO A 153 9.54 0.04 8.77
C PRO A 153 10.94 0.60 8.56
N LEU A 154 11.26 1.03 7.34
CA LEU A 154 12.52 1.71 7.02
C LEU A 154 12.74 2.91 7.96
N ARG A 155 13.94 3.00 8.56
CA ARG A 155 14.35 4.12 9.41
C ARG A 155 15.72 4.61 8.98
N PHE A 156 15.91 5.92 9.10
CA PHE A 156 17.19 6.58 8.90
C PHE A 156 17.62 7.22 10.22
N ASP A 157 18.89 7.05 10.58
CA ASP A 157 19.43 7.60 11.83
C ASP A 157 19.58 9.13 11.78
N SER A 158 19.63 9.71 10.57
CA SER A 158 19.64 11.15 10.38
C SER A 158 19.07 11.56 9.02
N VAL A 159 18.94 12.87 8.81
CA VAL A 159 18.42 13.45 7.56
C VAL A 159 19.36 13.21 6.38
N ILE A 160 20.68 13.13 6.60
CA ILE A 160 21.67 13.00 5.52
C ILE A 160 21.51 11.67 4.76
N PRO A 161 21.55 10.48 5.41
CA PRO A 161 21.32 9.20 4.73
C PRO A 161 19.96 9.12 4.02
N ARG A 162 18.94 9.77 4.60
CA ARG A 162 17.62 9.86 3.98
C ARG A 162 17.67 10.66 2.67
N LEU A 163 18.36 11.81 2.65
CA LEU A 163 18.52 12.62 1.45
C LEU A 163 19.38 11.92 0.39
N GLU A 164 20.42 11.20 0.81
CA GLU A 164 21.26 10.39 -0.08
C GLU A 164 20.44 9.28 -0.75
N ALA A 165 19.60 8.57 0.01
CA ALA A 165 18.68 7.56 -0.53
C ALA A 165 17.70 8.17 -1.54
N ILE A 166 17.13 9.35 -1.24
CA ILE A 166 16.24 10.08 -2.16
C ILE A 166 16.99 10.46 -3.45
N ALA A 167 18.20 11.00 -3.34
CA ALA A 167 18.99 11.43 -4.50
C ALA A 167 19.38 10.25 -5.39
N ALA A 168 19.85 9.15 -4.79
CA ALA A 168 20.22 7.94 -5.52
C ALA A 168 19.01 7.32 -6.24
N LEU A 169 17.87 7.21 -5.55
CA LEU A 169 16.66 6.67 -6.15
C LEU A 169 16.11 7.57 -7.26
N ASN A 170 16.21 8.91 -7.15
CA ASN A 170 15.88 9.81 -8.26
C ASN A 170 16.75 9.55 -9.51
N GLY A 171 18.04 9.24 -9.30
CA GLY A 171 18.94 8.82 -10.39
C GLY A 171 18.44 7.56 -11.10
N HIS A 172 18.00 6.56 -10.34
CA HIS A 172 17.42 5.31 -10.87
C HIS A 172 16.09 5.55 -11.59
N LEU A 173 15.21 6.40 -11.05
CA LEU A 173 13.94 6.77 -11.72
C LEU A 173 14.19 7.43 -13.07
N ALA A 174 15.13 8.37 -13.15
CA ALA A 174 15.50 9.02 -14.40
C ALA A 174 16.17 8.05 -15.39
N ALA A 175 16.93 7.06 -14.89
CA ALA A 175 17.51 6.03 -15.74
C ALA A 175 16.45 5.09 -16.32
N LEU A 176 15.51 4.61 -15.50
CA LEU A 176 14.37 3.81 -15.96
C LEU A 176 13.54 4.55 -17.01
N GLU A 177 13.23 5.84 -16.77
CA GLU A 177 12.43 6.65 -17.69
C GLU A 177 13.11 6.85 -19.06
N ARG A 178 14.44 7.03 -19.09
CA ARG A 178 15.21 7.11 -20.35
C ARG A 178 15.10 5.83 -21.18
N GLU A 179 14.96 4.69 -20.52
CA GLU A 179 14.79 3.38 -21.16
C GLU A 179 13.30 3.04 -21.45
N GLY A 180 12.39 4.00 -21.29
CA GLY A 180 10.96 3.79 -21.54
C GLY A 180 10.25 2.97 -20.46
N LEU A 181 10.86 2.82 -19.29
CA LEU A 181 10.28 2.14 -18.13
C LEU A 181 9.70 3.16 -17.15
N ALA A 182 8.77 2.69 -16.33
CA ALA A 182 8.17 3.46 -15.25
C ALA A 182 8.20 2.65 -13.95
N PHE A 183 8.39 3.38 -12.84
CA PHE A 183 8.25 2.84 -11.50
C PHE A 183 6.89 3.21 -10.95
N TYR A 184 6.14 2.20 -10.48
CA TYR A 184 4.80 2.36 -9.93
C TYR A 184 4.77 1.96 -8.46
N LEU A 185 3.93 2.64 -7.69
CA LEU A 185 3.79 2.46 -6.26
C LEU A 185 2.32 2.52 -5.85
N CYS A 186 1.91 1.66 -4.92
CA CYS A 186 0.76 1.91 -4.06
C CYS A 186 1.09 1.60 -2.60
N THR A 187 0.38 2.27 -1.69
CA THR A 187 0.36 1.93 -0.27
C THR A 187 -1.02 1.39 0.07
N LEU A 188 -1.05 0.23 0.71
CA LEU A 188 -2.25 -0.51 1.05
C LEU A 188 -2.35 -0.64 2.57
N THR A 189 -3.57 -0.80 3.08
CA THR A 189 -3.81 -1.21 4.47
C THR A 189 -4.33 -2.63 4.44
N VAL A 190 -3.56 -3.56 5.00
CA VAL A 190 -3.88 -4.99 5.03
C VAL A 190 -4.21 -5.44 6.44
N TYR A 191 -5.15 -6.38 6.59
CA TYR A 191 -5.57 -6.92 7.88
C TYR A 191 -4.91 -8.27 8.11
N VAL A 192 -3.86 -8.31 8.91
CA VAL A 192 -2.96 -9.47 9.00
C VAL A 192 -2.54 -9.76 10.44
N ARG A 193 -2.20 -11.02 10.72
CA ARG A 193 -1.51 -11.41 11.96
C ARG A 193 -0.01 -11.24 11.74
N ILE A 194 0.66 -10.44 12.57
CA ILE A 194 2.11 -10.26 12.47
C ILE A 194 2.80 -11.32 13.33
N PRO A 195 3.62 -12.20 12.76
CA PRO A 195 4.41 -13.11 13.57
C PRO A 195 5.34 -12.33 14.51
N TYR A 196 5.61 -12.88 15.68
CA TYR A 196 6.53 -12.27 16.64
C TYR A 196 7.59 -13.29 17.03
N TRP A 197 8.74 -12.76 17.47
CA TRP A 197 9.88 -13.57 17.85
C TRP A 197 9.69 -14.22 19.23
N THR A 198 10.08 -15.49 19.30
CA THR A 198 10.21 -16.30 20.52
C THR A 198 11.57 -16.96 20.53
N ASP A 199 11.92 -17.63 21.63
CA ASP A 199 13.15 -18.43 21.72
C ASP A 199 13.18 -19.58 20.68
N GLU A 200 12.03 -19.98 20.15
CA GLU A 200 11.86 -21.00 19.12
C GLU A 200 11.80 -20.44 17.69
N GLY A 201 11.90 -19.12 17.52
CA GLY A 201 11.81 -18.44 16.23
C GLY A 201 10.53 -17.61 16.05
N LEU A 202 10.18 -17.36 14.78
CA LEU A 202 9.00 -16.58 14.37
C LEU A 202 7.73 -17.41 14.54
N VAL A 203 6.77 -16.95 15.36
CA VAL A 203 5.51 -17.69 15.61
C VAL A 203 4.29 -16.78 15.41
N VAL A 204 3.24 -17.34 14.81
CA VAL A 204 1.87 -16.78 14.81
C VAL A 204 1.01 -17.63 15.73
N ARG A 205 0.41 -17.06 16.78
CA ARG A 205 -0.50 -17.79 17.67
C ARG A 205 -1.93 -17.76 17.13
N ALA A 206 -2.68 -18.85 17.31
CA ALA A 206 -4.11 -18.90 16.97
C ALA A 206 -4.93 -17.83 17.72
N SER A 207 -4.55 -17.50 18.96
CA SER A 207 -5.18 -16.45 19.77
C SER A 207 -4.81 -15.03 19.37
N GLN A 208 -3.89 -14.85 18.41
CA GLN A 208 -3.45 -13.53 18.00
C GLN A 208 -4.53 -12.82 17.18
N SER A 209 -5.01 -11.68 17.67
CA SER A 209 -5.93 -10.85 16.89
C SER A 209 -5.20 -10.21 15.69
N PRO A 210 -5.74 -10.32 14.47
CA PRO A 210 -5.21 -9.60 13.32
C PRO A 210 -5.28 -8.09 13.53
N ARG A 211 -4.37 -7.36 12.89
CA ARG A 211 -4.24 -5.91 12.98
C ARG A 211 -4.10 -5.30 11.59
N TYR A 212 -4.58 -4.07 11.45
CA TYR A 212 -4.37 -3.30 10.22
C TYR A 212 -2.94 -2.79 10.15
N MET A 213 -2.28 -3.07 9.03
CA MET A 213 -0.87 -2.77 8.79
C MET A 213 -0.72 -2.10 7.42
N SER A 214 0.23 -1.17 7.32
CA SER A 214 0.57 -0.55 6.05
C SER A 214 1.53 -1.46 5.27
N ALA A 215 1.27 -1.60 3.98
CA ALA A 215 2.11 -2.35 3.05
C ALA A 215 2.39 -1.50 1.79
N ALA A 216 3.60 -1.59 1.24
CA ALA A 216 3.99 -0.88 0.03
C ALA A 216 4.20 -1.88 -1.12
N ARG A 217 3.48 -1.71 -2.22
CA ARG A 217 3.68 -2.52 -3.43
C ARG A 217 4.36 -1.68 -4.49
N LEU A 218 5.52 -2.14 -4.93
CA LEU A 218 6.38 -1.49 -5.90
C LEU A 218 6.45 -2.32 -7.17
N HIS A 219 6.44 -1.67 -8.32
CA HIS A 219 6.40 -2.34 -9.61
C HIS A 219 7.19 -1.59 -10.68
N ILE A 220 8.09 -2.28 -11.38
CA ILE A 220 8.79 -1.75 -12.55
C ILE A 220 8.17 -2.38 -13.81
N ALA A 221 7.74 -1.57 -14.76
CA ALA A 221 7.19 -2.03 -16.04
C ALA A 221 7.40 -0.99 -17.15
N GLU A 222 7.09 -1.35 -18.39
CA GLU A 222 7.05 -0.39 -19.50
C GLU A 222 6.10 0.77 -19.21
N TYR A 223 6.49 1.97 -19.64
CA TYR A 223 5.66 3.14 -19.47
C TYR A 223 4.51 3.16 -20.48
N THR A 224 3.33 2.73 -20.03
CA THR A 224 2.11 2.69 -20.85
C THR A 224 1.03 3.66 -20.37
N ALA A 225 1.02 4.01 -19.08
CA ALA A 225 0.05 4.91 -18.47
C ALA A 225 0.56 5.47 -17.14
N GLU A 226 -0.10 6.51 -16.61
CA GLU A 226 0.18 7.05 -15.27
C GLU A 226 -0.26 6.13 -14.13
N ARG A 227 -1.07 5.11 -14.44
CA ARG A 227 -1.60 4.13 -13.49
C ARG A 227 -1.63 2.75 -14.11
N VAL A 228 -1.25 1.75 -13.33
CA VAL A 228 -1.36 0.34 -13.71
C VAL A 228 -2.23 -0.40 -12.70
N ARG A 229 -3.00 -1.36 -13.19
CA ARG A 229 -3.79 -2.25 -12.35
C ARG A 229 -3.10 -3.60 -12.31
N LEU A 230 -2.71 -4.04 -11.12
CA LEU A 230 -2.16 -5.37 -10.91
C LEU A 230 -3.20 -6.24 -10.22
N PRO A 231 -3.24 -7.56 -10.49
CA PRO A 231 -4.06 -8.49 -9.70
C PRO A 231 -3.78 -8.29 -8.21
N TYR A 232 -4.81 -8.39 -7.39
CA TYR A 232 -4.69 -8.23 -5.95
C TYR A 232 -3.60 -9.17 -5.43
N TYR A 233 -2.67 -8.61 -4.65
CA TYR A 233 -1.59 -9.43 -4.12
C TYR A 233 -2.08 -10.21 -2.91
N THR A 234 -2.49 -11.45 -3.15
CA THR A 234 -2.98 -12.37 -2.10
C THR A 234 -1.86 -12.97 -1.26
N ARG A 235 -0.59 -12.77 -1.63
CA ARG A 235 0.55 -13.41 -0.95
C ARG A 235 1.58 -12.40 -0.44
N TRP A 236 1.13 -11.43 0.35
CA TRP A 236 2.05 -10.87 1.35
C TRP A 236 2.66 -12.08 2.09
N ARG A 237 3.97 -12.09 2.39
CA ARG A 237 4.69 -13.22 3.04
C ARG A 237 4.24 -13.44 4.50
N LEU A 238 2.94 -13.61 4.65
CA LEU A 238 2.14 -13.78 5.83
C LEU A 238 1.09 -14.76 5.35
N ASP A 239 1.17 -16.01 5.80
CA ASP A 239 0.05 -16.93 5.61
C ASP A 239 -1.19 -16.22 6.13
N LEU A 240 -2.06 -15.83 5.19
CA LEU A 240 -3.32 -15.16 5.46
C LEU A 240 -4.29 -16.21 6.00
N CYS A 241 -4.00 -16.76 7.19
CA CYS A 241 -4.86 -17.74 7.88
C CYS A 241 -5.64 -18.60 6.89
N GLU A 242 -4.95 -19.36 6.03
CA GLU A 242 -5.61 -20.56 5.54
C GLU A 242 -5.91 -21.33 6.82
N GLU A 243 -7.20 -21.50 7.09
CA GLU A 243 -7.68 -22.31 8.21
C GLU A 243 -6.90 -23.62 8.12
N LEU A 244 -5.88 -23.77 8.97
CA LEU A 244 -5.23 -25.04 9.17
C LEU A 244 -6.35 -25.93 9.67
N SER A 245 -6.96 -26.68 8.75
CA SER A 245 -7.89 -27.73 9.09
C SER A 245 -7.14 -28.62 10.07
N ASP A 246 -7.72 -28.80 11.25
CA ASP A 246 -7.22 -29.65 12.34
C ASP A 246 -7.19 -31.14 11.93
N GLU A 247 -6.49 -31.49 10.85
CA GLU A 247 -6.11 -32.86 10.56
C GLU A 247 -4.76 -33.13 11.22
N ILE A 248 -4.85 -33.44 12.52
CA ILE A 248 -3.79 -34.14 13.24
C ILE A 248 -3.73 -35.56 12.63
N PRO A 249 -2.62 -35.99 12.01
CA PRO A 249 -2.48 -37.38 11.62
C PRO A 249 -2.39 -38.23 12.90
N PHE A 250 -3.34 -39.16 13.06
CA PHE A 250 -3.34 -40.18 14.11
C PHE A 250 -2.19 -41.19 13.94
#